data_AF-A0A3S4F5Z2-F1
#
_entry.id   AF-A0A3S4F5Z2-F1
#
_cell.length_a   1.000
_cell.length_b   1.000
_cell.length_c   1.000
_cell.angle_alpha   90.00
_cell.angle_beta   90.00
_cell.angle_gamma   90.00
#
_symmetry.space_group_name_H-M   'P 1'
#
loop_
_entity.id
_entity.type
_entity.pdbx_description
1 polymer ?
#
loop_
_entity_poly.entity_id
_entity_poly.type
_entity_poly.pdbx_seq_one_letter_code
_entity_poly.pdbx_strand_id
1 'polypeptide(L)'
;MRKIAVGQLGGTPSVDKQALNATINAQSLLQTPQQFRDITLRVNQDGSEVKLGDVATVELGAEKYDYLSRFNGNPASGLGVKLASGANEMATAKLVLDRLNELAQYFPHGLEYKIAYETTSFVKASIIDVVKTLLEAIALVFLVM
;
A
#
# COMPACT_ATOMS: atom_id res chain seq x y z
N MET A 1 7.74 14.07 -8.10
CA MET A 1 8.86 14.86 -7.52
C MET A 1 8.35 15.62 -6.30
N ARG A 2 8.72 15.22 -5.09
CA ARG A 2 8.37 15.96 -3.87
C ARG A 2 9.33 17.14 -3.72
N LYS A 3 8.91 18.31 -4.18
CA LYS A 3 9.66 19.56 -4.05
C LYS A 3 9.35 20.17 -2.68
N ILE A 4 10.35 20.68 -1.98
CA ILE A 4 10.14 21.42 -0.72
C ILE A 4 10.37 22.89 -1.01
N ALA A 5 9.44 23.73 -0.55
CA ALA A 5 9.60 25.17 -0.55
C ALA A 5 10.68 25.53 0.48
N VAL A 6 11.82 26.01 -0.01
CA VAL A 6 12.94 26.46 0.84
C VAL A 6 12.95 27.97 1.06
N GLY A 7 11.98 28.67 0.45
CA GLY A 7 11.83 30.11 0.51
C GLY A 7 11.05 30.62 -0.69
N GLN A 8 11.09 31.93 -0.88
CA GLN A 8 10.44 32.62 -1.99
C GLN A 8 11.28 33.81 -2.43
N LEU A 9 11.44 33.96 -3.74
CA LEU A 9 12.00 35.16 -4.35
C LEU A 9 10.96 36.27 -4.22
N GLY A 10 11.34 37.44 -3.71
CA GLY A 10 10.39 38.53 -3.45
C GLY A 10 9.42 38.28 -2.29
N GLY A 11 9.79 37.41 -1.35
CA GLY A 11 9.11 37.30 -0.06
C GLY A 11 9.25 38.56 0.78
N THR A 12 8.33 38.77 1.71
CA THR A 12 8.40 39.90 2.65
C THR A 12 9.49 39.69 3.71
N PRO A 13 10.22 40.75 4.10
CA PRO A 13 10.19 42.12 3.55
C PRO A 13 10.91 42.22 2.20
N SER A 14 10.30 42.89 1.22
CA SER A 14 10.82 43.08 -0.14
C SER A 14 11.18 44.54 -0.43
N VAL A 15 11.99 44.77 -1.47
CA VAL A 15 12.30 46.13 -1.96
C VAL A 15 11.08 46.82 -2.57
N ASP A 16 11.09 48.16 -2.60
CA ASP A 16 10.03 48.95 -3.21
C ASP A 16 9.85 48.59 -4.69
N LYS A 17 8.58 48.46 -5.11
CA LYS A 17 8.15 48.03 -6.45
C LYS A 17 8.52 46.58 -6.84
N GLN A 18 8.79 45.69 -5.87
CA GLN A 18 8.95 44.26 -6.18
C GLN A 18 7.65 43.67 -6.75
N ALA A 19 7.68 43.28 -8.03
CA ALA A 19 6.52 42.75 -8.75
C ALA A 19 6.51 41.21 -8.87
N LEU A 20 7.66 40.55 -8.62
CA LEU A 20 7.80 39.11 -8.72
C LEU A 20 7.82 38.47 -7.32
N ASN A 21 6.87 37.59 -7.06
CA ASN A 21 6.91 36.65 -5.95
C ASN A 21 6.84 35.22 -6.49
N ALA A 22 7.86 34.41 -6.19
CA ALA A 22 7.94 33.03 -6.67
C ALA A 22 8.55 32.11 -5.62
N THR A 23 7.90 30.97 -5.36
CA THR A 23 8.42 29.96 -4.44
C THR A 23 9.67 29.29 -5.00
N ILE A 24 10.74 29.27 -4.19
CA ILE A 24 11.97 28.54 -4.50
C ILE A 24 11.78 27.11 -4.04
N ASN A 25 11.83 26.19 -5.00
CA ASN A 25 11.67 24.78 -4.78
C ASN A 25 13.04 24.10 -4.83
N ALA A 26 13.45 23.45 -3.75
CA ALA A 26 14.63 22.59 -3.74
C ALA A 26 14.24 21.12 -3.84
N GLN A 27 15.12 20.32 -4.45
CA GLN A 27 15.01 18.87 -4.43
C GLN A 27 15.33 18.38 -3.01
N SER A 28 14.42 17.59 -2.43
CA SER A 28 14.54 17.18 -1.02
C SER A 28 15.13 15.79 -0.81
N LEU A 29 14.79 14.82 -1.67
CA LEU A 29 15.17 13.42 -1.49
C LEU A 29 15.56 12.80 -2.83
N LEU A 30 16.52 11.87 -2.76
CA LEU A 30 16.90 11.00 -3.86
C LEU A 30 15.80 9.94 -4.04
N GLN A 31 15.51 9.58 -5.29
CA GLN A 31 14.40 8.68 -5.65
C GLN A 31 14.84 7.54 -6.57
N THR A 32 15.92 7.72 -7.33
CA THR A 32 16.39 6.71 -8.29
C THR A 32 17.68 6.07 -7.81
N PRO A 33 17.93 4.78 -8.10
CA PRO A 33 19.20 4.13 -7.78
C PRO A 33 20.41 4.91 -8.30
N GLN A 34 20.31 5.54 -9.48
CA GLN A 34 21.38 6.37 -10.05
C GLN A 34 21.72 7.56 -9.15
N GLN A 35 20.71 8.28 -8.64
CA GLN A 35 20.92 9.39 -7.72
C GLN A 35 21.62 8.96 -6.42
N PHE A 36 21.36 7.75 -5.94
CA PHE A 36 22.06 7.18 -4.79
C PHE A 36 23.50 6.75 -5.15
N ARG A 37 23.74 6.21 -6.34
CA ARG A 37 25.09 5.86 -6.82
C ARG A 37 26.00 7.08 -6.89
N ASP A 38 25.45 8.23 -7.27
CA ASP A 38 26.18 9.48 -7.45
C ASP A 38 26.53 10.20 -6.12
N ILE A 39 26.21 9.61 -4.96
CA ILE A 39 26.57 10.20 -3.67
C ILE A 39 28.09 10.16 -3.49
N THR A 40 28.72 11.33 -3.39
CA THR A 40 30.15 11.46 -3.08
C THR A 40 30.42 11.06 -1.63
N LEU A 41 31.30 10.09 -1.44
CA LEU A 41 31.75 9.62 -0.12
C LEU A 41 33.03 10.31 0.34
N ARG A 42 33.97 10.50 -0.59
CA ARG A 42 35.28 11.10 -0.31
C ARG A 42 35.83 11.76 -1.56
N VAL A 43 36.55 12.87 -1.37
CA VAL A 43 37.42 13.47 -2.39
C VAL A 43 38.87 13.23 -1.98
N ASN A 44 39.68 12.72 -2.91
CA ASN A 44 41.09 12.42 -2.73
C ASN A 44 41.96 13.67 -2.98
N GLN A 45 43.22 13.63 -2.55
CA GLN A 45 44.15 14.77 -2.69
C GLN A 45 44.49 15.10 -4.16
N ASP A 46 44.34 14.13 -5.06
CA ASP A 46 44.54 14.28 -6.50
C ASP A 46 43.30 14.84 -7.23
N GLY A 47 42.22 15.13 -6.51
CA GLY A 47 40.96 15.63 -7.07
C GLY A 47 40.01 14.54 -7.58
N SER A 48 40.38 13.26 -7.49
CA SER A 48 39.45 12.17 -7.76
C SER A 48 38.39 12.06 -6.68
N GLU A 49 37.16 11.72 -7.06
CA GLU A 49 36.05 11.49 -6.13
C GLU A 49 35.70 10.00 -6.08
N VAL A 50 35.38 9.52 -4.88
CA VAL A 50 34.84 8.18 -4.64
C VAL A 50 33.36 8.32 -4.38
N LYS A 51 32.53 7.65 -5.18
CA LYS A 51 31.07 7.66 -5.09
C LYS A 51 30.56 6.38 -4.44
N LEU A 52 29.31 6.40 -3.95
CA LEU A 52 28.67 5.22 -3.37
C LEU A 52 28.62 4.05 -4.36
N GLY A 53 28.40 4.35 -5.64
CA GLY A 53 28.41 3.35 -6.71
C GLY A 53 29.75 2.66 -6.93
N ASP A 54 30.88 3.27 -6.53
CA ASP A 54 32.21 2.68 -6.69
C ASP A 54 32.50 1.61 -5.63
N VAL A 55 31.76 1.63 -4.51
CA VAL A 55 32.02 0.78 -3.34
C VAL A 55 30.84 -0.10 -2.92
N ALA A 56 29.65 0.12 -3.48
CA ALA A 56 28.44 -0.63 -3.12
C ALA A 56 27.50 -0.83 -4.33
N THR A 57 26.75 -1.94 -4.29
CA THR A 57 25.63 -2.17 -5.23
C THR A 57 24.42 -1.39 -4.76
N VAL A 58 23.91 -0.53 -5.65
CA VAL A 58 22.71 0.28 -5.40
C VAL A 58 21.65 -0.10 -6.41
N GLU A 59 20.53 -0.66 -5.93
CA GLU A 59 19.41 -1.12 -6.75
C GLU A 59 18.08 -0.99 -6.02
N LEU A 60 16.99 -1.14 -6.78
CA LEU A 60 15.64 -1.19 -6.22
C LEU A 60 15.35 -2.64 -5.80
N GLY A 61 15.49 -2.94 -4.51
CA GLY A 61 15.22 -4.24 -3.92
C GLY A 61 14.02 -4.23 -2.97
N ALA A 62 13.68 -5.40 -2.45
CA ALA A 62 12.75 -5.52 -1.32
C ALA A 62 13.39 -4.98 -0.03
N GLU A 63 12.55 -4.44 0.87
CA GLU A 63 13.00 -4.00 2.20
C GLU A 63 13.43 -5.19 3.07
N LYS A 64 12.72 -6.32 2.95
CA LYS A 64 12.97 -7.56 3.69
C LYS A 64 12.82 -8.77 2.78
N TYR A 65 13.74 -9.71 2.91
CA TYR A 65 13.77 -10.96 2.13
C TYR A 65 13.45 -12.20 2.99
N ASP A 66 13.03 -12.01 4.24
CA ASP A 66 12.81 -13.09 5.22
C ASP A 66 11.62 -14.00 4.86
N TYR A 67 10.71 -13.53 4.00
CA TYR A 67 9.47 -14.22 3.66
C TYR A 67 9.37 -14.45 2.16
N LEU A 68 9.24 -15.72 1.77
CA LEU A 68 8.87 -16.10 0.42
C LEU A 68 7.37 -16.37 0.38
N SER A 69 6.58 -15.45 -0.17
CA SER A 69 5.14 -15.63 -0.30
C SER A 69 4.79 -16.30 -1.62
N ARG A 70 3.95 -17.33 -1.55
CA ARG A 70 3.45 -18.09 -2.70
C ARG A 70 1.98 -18.42 -2.49
N PHE A 71 1.24 -18.48 -3.59
CA PHE A 71 -0.15 -18.93 -3.60
C PHE A 71 -0.29 -20.05 -4.63
N ASN A 72 -0.69 -21.25 -4.18
CA ASN A 72 -0.77 -22.46 -5.00
C ASN A 72 0.51 -22.73 -5.84
N GLY A 73 1.69 -22.51 -5.23
CA GLY A 73 2.99 -22.70 -5.88
C GLY A 73 3.46 -21.53 -6.75
N ASN A 74 2.59 -20.57 -7.09
CA ASN A 74 2.94 -19.40 -7.88
C ASN A 74 3.48 -18.25 -7.01
N PRO A 75 4.38 -17.39 -7.52
CA PRO A 75 4.82 -16.19 -6.82
C PRO A 75 3.63 -15.28 -6.51
N ALA A 76 3.47 -14.91 -5.24
CA ALA A 76 2.37 -14.06 -4.78
C ALA A 76 2.84 -13.17 -3.64
N SER A 77 2.06 -12.13 -3.33
CA SER A 77 2.19 -11.38 -2.09
C SER A 77 0.89 -11.50 -1.29
N GLY A 78 0.98 -11.44 0.03
CA GLY A 78 -0.14 -11.63 0.94
C GLY A 78 -0.35 -10.42 1.83
N LEU A 79 -1.61 -10.06 2.07
CA LEU A 79 -2.01 -9.09 3.08
C LEU A 79 -3.04 -9.74 4.01
N GLY A 80 -2.72 -9.83 5.29
CA GLY A 80 -3.65 -10.29 6.32
C GLY A 80 -4.42 -9.12 6.91
N VAL A 81 -5.76 -9.20 6.91
CA VAL A 81 -6.62 -8.22 7.57
C VAL A 81 -7.12 -8.83 8.88
N LYS A 82 -6.85 -8.15 9.99
CA LYS A 82 -7.36 -8.54 11.31
C LYS A 82 -8.54 -7.65 11.66
N LEU A 83 -9.59 -8.27 12.20
CA LEU A 83 -10.77 -7.56 12.66
C LEU A 83 -10.42 -6.70 13.89
N ALA A 84 -10.86 -5.44 13.87
CA ALA A 84 -10.72 -4.56 15.03
C ALA A 84 -11.68 -4.99 16.16
N SER A 85 -11.32 -4.69 17.41
CA SER A 85 -12.17 -5.00 18.56
C SER A 85 -13.55 -4.36 18.41
N GLY A 86 -14.61 -5.14 18.60
CA GLY A 86 -16.01 -4.69 18.47
C GLY A 86 -16.51 -4.50 17.04
N ALA A 87 -15.69 -4.72 16.01
CA ALA A 87 -16.13 -4.65 14.62
C ALA A 87 -16.94 -5.88 14.21
N ASN A 88 -17.83 -5.73 13.23
CA ASN A 88 -18.60 -6.83 12.68
C ASN A 88 -17.86 -7.49 11.51
N GLU A 89 -17.60 -8.78 11.62
CA GLU A 89 -16.81 -9.54 10.65
C GLU A 89 -17.40 -9.54 9.24
N MET A 90 -18.70 -9.81 9.09
CA MET A 90 -19.39 -9.87 7.80
C MET A 90 -19.39 -8.50 7.10
N ALA A 91 -19.67 -7.43 7.85
CA ALA A 91 -19.65 -6.07 7.32
C ALA A 91 -18.24 -5.66 6.91
N THR A 92 -17.22 -5.96 7.74
CA THR A 92 -15.82 -5.64 7.42
C THR A 92 -15.34 -6.41 6.20
N ALA A 93 -15.62 -7.71 6.09
CA ALA A 93 -15.23 -8.49 4.92
C ALA A 93 -15.84 -7.94 3.63
N LYS A 94 -17.12 -7.55 3.65
CA LYS A 94 -17.76 -6.88 2.52
C LYS A 94 -17.02 -5.60 2.12
N LEU A 95 -16.75 -4.71 3.08
CA LEU A 95 -16.06 -3.43 2.81
C LEU A 95 -14.65 -3.65 2.25
N VAL A 96 -13.93 -4.65 2.74
CA VAL A 96 -12.60 -5.01 2.23
C VAL A 96 -12.69 -5.48 0.77
N LEU A 97 -13.64 -6.37 0.46
CA LEU A 97 -13.83 -6.89 -0.90
C LEU A 97 -14.28 -5.80 -1.88
N ASP A 98 -15.22 -4.96 -1.46
CA ASP A 98 -15.69 -3.82 -2.25
C ASP A 98 -14.52 -2.89 -2.56
N ARG A 99 -13.66 -2.59 -1.57
CA ARG A 99 -12.47 -1.76 -1.78
C ARG A 99 -11.43 -2.41 -2.68
N LEU A 100 -11.22 -3.72 -2.58
CA LEU A 100 -10.32 -4.45 -3.47
C LEU A 100 -10.83 -4.45 -4.92
N ASN A 101 -12.14 -4.57 -5.12
CA ASN A 101 -12.76 -4.46 -6.44
C ASN A 101 -12.57 -3.08 -7.06
N GLU A 102 -12.76 -2.02 -6.27
CA GLU A 102 -12.47 -0.65 -6.71
C GLU A 102 -11.00 -0.45 -7.07
N LEU A 103 -10.07 -1.06 -6.34
CA LEU A 103 -8.64 -0.91 -6.58
C LEU A 103 -8.14 -1.78 -7.74
N ALA A 104 -8.80 -2.91 -7.99
CA ALA A 104 -8.40 -3.86 -9.03
C ALA A 104 -8.36 -3.23 -10.44
N GLN A 105 -9.16 -2.19 -10.69
CA GLN A 105 -9.14 -1.47 -11.97
C GLN A 105 -7.82 -0.71 -12.22
N TYR A 106 -7.04 -0.43 -11.17
CA TYR A 106 -5.75 0.28 -11.25
C TYR A 106 -4.55 -0.67 -11.19
N PHE A 107 -4.80 -1.98 -11.15
CA PHE A 107 -3.72 -2.94 -11.10
C PHE A 107 -2.97 -3.00 -12.43
N PRO A 108 -1.64 -3.19 -12.39
CA PRO A 108 -0.86 -3.42 -13.59
C PRO A 108 -1.31 -4.72 -14.27
N HIS A 109 -1.09 -4.81 -15.58
CA HIS A 109 -1.43 -5.99 -16.35
C HIS A 109 -0.82 -7.26 -15.73
N GLY A 110 -1.67 -8.30 -15.58
CA GLY A 110 -1.27 -9.59 -15.02
C GLY A 110 -1.33 -9.69 -13.49
N LEU A 111 -1.64 -8.60 -12.77
CA LEU A 111 -1.89 -8.67 -11.34
C LEU A 111 -3.37 -8.89 -11.05
N GLU A 112 -3.68 -9.99 -10.35
CA GLU A 112 -5.02 -10.28 -9.82
C GLU A 112 -4.95 -10.51 -8.31
N TYR A 113 -6.04 -10.21 -7.62
CA TYR A 113 -6.18 -10.59 -6.21
C TYR A 113 -6.95 -11.90 -6.09
N LYS A 114 -6.60 -12.71 -5.10
CA LYS A 114 -7.33 -13.91 -4.70
C LYS A 114 -7.50 -13.93 -3.19
N ILE A 115 -8.61 -14.48 -2.73
CA ILE A 115 -8.86 -14.68 -1.31
C ILE A 115 -8.20 -16.00 -0.91
N ALA A 116 -7.10 -15.93 -0.15
CA ALA A 116 -6.36 -17.12 0.26
C ALA A 116 -7.00 -17.81 1.47
N TYR A 117 -7.52 -17.02 2.41
CA TYR A 117 -8.17 -17.50 3.62
C TYR A 117 -9.22 -16.48 4.08
N GLU A 118 -10.42 -16.97 4.38
CA GLU A 118 -11.47 -16.17 4.99
C GLU A 118 -12.41 -17.05 5.83
N THR A 119 -13.04 -16.45 6.82
CA THR A 119 -13.94 -17.12 7.78
C THR A 119 -15.42 -16.76 7.57
N THR A 120 -15.71 -15.73 6.77
CA THR A 120 -17.08 -15.17 6.69
C THR A 120 -18.06 -16.08 5.94
N SER A 121 -17.57 -16.81 4.93
CA SER A 121 -18.36 -17.81 4.22
C SER A 121 -18.93 -18.89 5.15
N PHE A 122 -18.18 -19.32 6.16
CA PHE A 122 -18.64 -20.31 7.14
C PHE A 122 -19.74 -19.76 8.06
N VAL A 123 -19.55 -18.54 8.58
CA VAL A 123 -20.55 -17.86 9.41
C VAL A 123 -21.85 -17.64 8.63
N LYS A 124 -21.74 -17.22 7.36
CA LYS A 124 -22.89 -17.03 6.47
C LYS A 124 -23.66 -18.32 6.23
N ALA A 125 -22.96 -19.43 5.94
CA ALA A 125 -23.59 -20.73 5.74
C ALA A 125 -24.33 -21.18 7.00
N SER A 126 -23.71 -21.03 8.17
CA SER A 126 -24.31 -21.39 9.47
C SER A 126 -25.61 -20.62 9.74
N ILE A 127 -25.66 -19.32 9.45
CA ILE A 127 -26.88 -18.51 9.60
C ILE A 127 -27.98 -18.99 8.65
N ILE A 128 -27.64 -19.29 7.39
CA ILE A 128 -28.60 -19.78 6.40
C ILE A 128 -29.23 -21.10 6.86
N ASP A 129 -28.41 -22.03 7.36
CA ASP A 129 -28.90 -23.31 7.86
C ASP A 129 -29.80 -23.14 9.09
N VAL A 130 -29.46 -22.23 10.01
CA VAL A 130 -30.33 -21.92 11.17
C VAL A 130 -31.67 -21.32 10.71
N VAL A 131 -31.66 -20.41 9.74
CA VAL A 131 -32.90 -19.83 9.20
C VAL A 131 -33.74 -20.89 8.47
N LYS A 132 -33.10 -21.80 7.74
CA LYS A 132 -33.78 -22.90 7.05
C LYS A 132 -34.45 -23.85 8.04
N THR A 133 -33.72 -24.30 9.05
CA THR A 133 -34.25 -25.19 10.09
C THR A 133 -35.38 -24.53 10.90
N LEU A 134 -35.30 -23.21 11.13
CA LEU A 134 -36.39 -22.44 11.74
C LEU A 134 -37.67 -22.48 10.90
N LEU A 135 -37.56 -22.27 9.58
CA LEU A 135 -38.72 -22.32 8.68
C LEU A 135 -39.31 -23.73 8.57
N GLU A 136 -38.46 -24.76 8.52
CA GLU A 136 -38.88 -26.16 8.56
C GLU A 136 -39.64 -26.47 9.85
N ALA A 137 -39.14 -26.03 11.01
CA ALA A 137 -39.82 -26.21 12.29
C ALA A 137 -41.19 -25.52 12.33
N ILE A 138 -41.31 -24.29 11.82
CA ILE A 138 -42.60 -23.57 11.74
C ILE A 138 -43.59 -24.34 10.86
N ALA A 139 -43.15 -24.81 9.69
CA ALA A 139 -44.01 -25.58 8.78
C ALA A 139 -44.48 -26.90 9.42
N LEU A 140 -43.59 -27.60 10.12
CA LEU A 140 -43.92 -28.83 10.84
C LEU A 140 -44.95 -28.59 11.95
N VAL A 141 -44.80 -27.51 12.73
CA VAL A 141 -45.78 -27.16 13.78
C VAL A 141 -47.15 -26.88 13.16
N PHE A 142 -47.19 -26.15 12.04
CA PHE A 142 -48.44 -25.86 11.33
C PHE A 142 -49.12 -27.13 10.80
N LEU A 143 -48.36 -28.15 10.38
CA LEU A 143 -48.91 -29.42 9.91
C LEU A 143 -49.46 -30.31 11.05
N VAL A 144 -49.00 -30.10 12.28
CA VAL A 144 -49.44 -30.88 13.45
C VAL A 144 -50.71 -30.31 14.08
N MET A 145 -50.92 -28.99 13.99
CA MET A 145 -52.13 -28.30 14.48
C MET A 145 -53.29 -28.42 13.50
#